data_AF-A0A7V4NJ25-F1
#
_entry.id   AF-A0A7V4NJ25-F1
#
_cell.length_a   1.000
_cell.length_b   1.000
_cell.length_c   1.000
_cell.angle_alpha   90.00
_cell.angle_beta   90.00
_cell.angle_gamma   90.00
#
_symmetry.space_group_name_H-M   'P 1'
#
loop_
_entity.id
_entity.type
_entity.pdbx_description
1 polymer ?
#
loop_
_entity_poly.entity_id
_entity_poly.type
_entity_poly.pdbx_seq_one_letter_code
_entity_poly.pdbx_strand_id
1 'polypeptide(L)' 'TIIDSNLTTLLTTIFLFGFGTGPIKGFGLTMFIGLIANIFTAVFMTKIFYDFILSKTTLEQKILL' A
#
# COMPACT_ATOMS: atom_id res chain seq x y z
N THR A 1 -15.03 0.68 -1.58
CA THR A 1 -14.42 1.86 -0.94
C THR A 1 -12.90 1.88 -1.00
N ILE A 2 -12.16 0.89 -0.47
CA ILE A 2 -10.67 0.93 -0.45
C ILE A 2 -10.05 0.98 -1.86
N ILE A 3 -10.51 0.11 -2.77
CA ILE A 3 -10.02 0.05 -4.15
C ILE A 3 -10.40 1.31 -4.93
N ASP A 4 -11.65 1.78 -4.79
CA ASP A 4 -12.16 2.99 -5.46
C ASP A 4 -11.37 4.24 -5.06
N SER A 5 -10.98 4.33 -3.78
CA SER A 5 -10.21 5.45 -3.25
C SER A 5 -8.77 5.47 -3.80
N ASN A 6 -8.10 4.32 -3.84
CA ASN A 6 -6.75 4.22 -4.41
C ASN A 6 -6.74 4.50 -5.92
N LEU A 7 -7.77 4.04 -6.63
CA LEU A 7 -7.93 4.28 -8.07
C LEU A 7 -8.13 5.78 -8.37
N THR A 8 -8.97 6.46 -7.59
CA THR A 8 -9.24 7.89 -7.76
C THR A 8 -8.00 8.74 -7.44
N THR A 9 -7.21 8.35 -6.44
CA THR A 9 -5.92 9.00 -6.13
C THR A 9 -4.91 8.80 -7.26
N LEU A 10 -4.83 7.61 -7.85
CA LEU A 10 -3.95 7.35 -9.00
C LEU A 10 -4.31 8.26 -10.18
N LEU A 11 -5.61 8.37 -10.49
CA LEU A 11 -6.13 9.30 -11.52
C LEU A 11 -5.77 10.75 -11.20
N THR A 12 -6.07 11.22 -9.99
CA THR A 12 -5.76 12.58 -9.52
C THR A 12 -4.28 12.91 -9.70
N THR A 13 -3.41 11.95 -9.41
CA THR A 13 -1.96 12.11 -9.53
C THR A 13 -1.50 12.23 -10.99
N ILE A 14 -2.10 11.45 -11.89
CA ILE A 14 -1.86 11.54 -13.34
C ILE A 14 -2.29 12.91 -13.87
N PHE A 15 -3.46 13.41 -13.45
CA PHE A 15 -3.92 14.75 -13.80
C PHE A 15 -3.02 15.85 -13.24
N LEU A 16 -2.57 15.74 -11.98
CA LEU A 16 -1.64 16.68 -11.37
C LEU A 16 -0.28 16.71 -12.08
N PHE A 17 0.20 15.57 -12.57
CA PHE A 17 1.45 15.51 -13.32
C PHE A 17 1.31 16.12 -14.73
N GLY A 18 0.18 15.89 -15.40
CA GLY A 18 -0.08 16.46 -16.74
C GLY A 18 -0.39 17.96 -16.74
N PHE A 19 -1.25 18.41 -15.83
CA PHE A 19 -1.77 19.78 -15.79
C PHE A 19 -1.14 20.65 -14.70
N GLY A 20 -0.35 20.08 -13.79
CA GLY A 20 0.32 20.84 -12.74
C GLY A 20 1.49 21.69 -13.26
N THR A 21 1.74 22.81 -12.59
CA THR A 21 2.89 23.69 -12.87
C THR A 21 3.77 23.83 -11.62
N GLY A 22 5.08 23.98 -11.86
CA GLY A 22 6.10 24.19 -10.83
C GLY A 22 6.01 23.18 -9.66
N PRO A 23 5.57 23.61 -8.45
CA PRO A 23 5.48 22.74 -7.27
C PRO A 23 4.46 21.59 -7.38
N ILE A 24 3.37 21.80 -8.12
CA ILE A 24 2.22 20.88 -8.16
C ILE A 24 2.59 19.59 -8.92
N LYS A 25 3.44 19.70 -9.94
CA LYS A 25 4.03 18.56 -10.65
C LYS A 25 4.90 17.71 -9.72
N GLY A 26 5.70 18.36 -8.87
CA GLY A 26 6.51 17.67 -7.85
C GLY A 26 5.65 16.96 -6.81
N PHE A 27 4.56 17.60 -6.37
CA PHE A 27 3.57 16.97 -5.47
C PHE A 27 2.93 15.73 -6.09
N GLY A 28 2.52 15.80 -7.37
CA GLY A 28 2.00 14.65 -8.10
C GLY A 28 3.02 13.51 -8.15
N LEU A 29 4.27 13.79 -8.48
CA LEU A 29 5.31 12.75 -8.53
C LEU A 29 5.51 12.03 -7.17
N THR A 30 5.57 12.79 -6.08
CA THR A 30 5.71 12.23 -4.73
C THR A 30 4.50 11.38 -4.34
N MET A 31 3.28 11.84 -4.64
CA MET A 31 2.05 11.10 -4.36
C MET A 31 2.03 9.76 -5.13
N PHE A 32 2.47 9.76 -6.39
CA PHE A 32 2.51 8.57 -7.23
C PHE A 32 3.43 7.51 -6.63
N ILE A 33 4.65 7.90 -6.29
CA ILE A 33 5.64 7.01 -5.66
C ILE A 33 5.14 6.51 -4.31
N GLY A 34 4.53 7.38 -3.50
CA GLY A 34 3.97 7.03 -2.20
C GLY A 34 2.83 6.00 -2.30
N LEU A 35 1.96 6.12 -3.32
CA LEU A 35 0.86 5.18 -3.53
C LEU A 35 1.36 3.79 -3.92
N ILE A 36 2.34 3.71 -4.83
CA ILE A 36 2.96 2.43 -5.21
C ILE A 36 3.67 1.78 -4.01
N ALA A 37 4.43 2.56 -3.25
CA ALA A 37 5.11 2.09 -2.05
C ALA A 37 4.11 1.61 -0.97
N ASN A 38 2.98 2.30 -0.83
CA ASN A 38 1.91 1.91 0.09
C ASN A 38 1.29 0.56 -0.31
N ILE A 39 0.92 0.38 -1.57
CA ILE A 39 0.33 -0.88 -2.05
C ILE A 39 1.32 -2.04 -1.90
N PHE A 40 2.59 -1.81 -2.24
CA PHE A 40 3.65 -2.81 -2.04
C PHE A 40 3.80 -3.19 -0.57
N THR A 41 3.91 -2.19 0.31
CA THR A 41 4.05 -2.43 1.75
C THR A 41 2.82 -3.11 2.33
N ALA A 42 1.60 -2.72 1.93
CA ALA A 42 0.38 -3.34 2.41
C ALA A 42 0.36 -4.84 2.09
N VAL A 43 0.67 -5.24 0.85
CA VAL A 43 0.67 -6.66 0.47
C VAL A 43 1.81 -7.43 1.14
N PHE A 44 3.02 -6.89 1.11
CA PHE A 44 4.21 -7.56 1.64
C PHE A 44 4.16 -7.67 3.17
N MET A 45 3.76 -6.59 3.84
CA MET A 45 3.70 -6.55 5.29
C MET A 45 2.53 -7.39 5.82
N THR A 46 1.38 -7.43 5.15
CA THR A 46 0.30 -8.34 5.54
C THR A 46 0.73 -9.80 5.41
N LYS A 47 1.45 -10.19 4.35
CA LYS A 47 1.97 -11.55 4.19
C LYS A 47 2.91 -11.94 5.33
N ILE A 48 3.91 -11.10 5.62
CA ILE A 48 4.88 -11.34 6.70
C ILE A 48 4.18 -11.40 8.06
N PHE A 49 3.28 -10.45 8.32
CA PHE A 49 2.58 -10.37 9.60
C PHE A 49 1.64 -11.57 9.79
N TYR A 50 0.96 -11.99 8.72
CA TYR A 50 0.11 -13.18 8.72
C TYR A 50 0.93 -14.44 8.98
N ASP A 51 2.02 -14.67 8.25
CA ASP A 51 2.91 -15.82 8.48
C ASP A 51 3.52 -15.81 9.89
N PHE A 52 3.89 -14.63 10.41
CA PHE A 52 4.42 -14.49 11.76
C PHE A 52 3.39 -14.88 12.84
N ILE A 53 2.13 -14.46 12.67
CA ILE A 53 1.04 -14.82 13.58
C ILE A 53 0.70 -16.30 13.46
N LEU A 54 0.55 -16.84 12.25
CA LEU A 54 0.14 -18.22 12.02
C LEU A 54 1.21 -19.22 12.46
N SER A 55 2.50 -18.85 12.33
CA SER A 55 3.62 -19.59 12.90
C SER A 55 3.49 -19.74 14.42
N LYS A 56 3.05 -18.69 15.14
CA LYS A 56 2.82 -18.79 16.59
C LYS A 56 1.60 -19.64 16.96
N THR A 57 0.48 -19.48 16.26
CA THR A 57 -0.76 -20.23 16.55
C THR A 57 -0.63 -21.73 16.29
N THR A 58 0.14 -22.12 15.27
CA THR A 58 0.35 -23.54 14.94
C THR A 58 1.25 -24.25 15.96
N LEU A 59 2.21 -23.55 16.58
CA LEU A 59 3.07 -24.12 17.61
C LEU A 59 2.34 -24.36 18.94
N GLU A 60 1.45 -23.44 19.34
CA GLU A 60 0.60 -23.61 20.54
C GLU A 60 -0.34 -24.81 20.40
N GLN A 61 -0.90 -25.05 19.21
CA GLN A 61 -1.74 -26.22 18.93
C GLN A 61 -0.95 -27.54 18.89
N LYS A 62 0.34 -27.51 18.56
CA LYS A 62 1.19 -28.71 18.51
C LYS A 62 1.78 -29.13 19.86
N ILE A 63 1.76 -28.24 20.85
CA ILE A 63 2.26 -28.51 22.22
C ILE A 63 1.12 -28.96 23.14
N LEU A 64 -0.13 -28.67 22.79
CA LEU A 64 -1.34 -29.09 23.51
C LEU A 64 -1.96 -30.41 23.00
N LEU A 65 -1.35 -31.08 22.02
CA LEU A 65 -1.66 -32.44 21.55
C LEU A 65 -0.41 -33.32 21.72
#